data_AF-A0A7R9UX78-F1
#
_entry.id   AF-A0A7R9UX78-F1
#
_cell.length_a   1.000
_cell.length_b   1.000
_cell.length_c   1.000
_cell.angle_alpha   90.00
_cell.angle_beta   90.00
_cell.angle_gamma   90.00
#
_symmetry.space_group_name_H-M   'P 1'
#
loop_
_entity.id
_entity.type
_entity.pdbx_description
1 polymer ?
#
loop_
_entity_poly.entity_id
_entity_poly.type
_entity_poly.pdbx_seq_one_letter_code
_entity_poly.pdbx_strand_id
1 'polypeptide(L)'
;PDRLGALPLGVRLLREHLAPSSAWAGYTRALPGAFASPFGFRDAQLRALKCEALVRHVLELREITRALAAAAANSTTELARTAFPSTRPSASDLTWACAAAASRALPVRGGGEAEPALVPLLDLCNHSAEPTAELVRDAATGAVSLVALAPLDAGGSVTVHYGEIGSEERILRYGFVDDDDPADFVSARFDALIVDTAHTLGEALPPGSTLRVGAPDEPAWPPPP
;
A
#
# COMPACT_ATOMS: atom_id res chain seq x y z
N PRO A 1 4.91 -3.82 6.26
CA PRO A 1 3.76 -2.96 5.92
C PRO A 1 2.54 -3.19 6.81
N ASP A 2 1.97 -2.10 7.33
CA ASP A 2 0.61 -2.07 7.87
C ASP A 2 -0.34 -2.36 6.71
N ARG A 3 -0.92 -3.57 6.69
CA ARG A 3 -1.64 -4.12 5.53
C ARG A 3 -2.82 -3.24 5.13
N LEU A 4 -3.31 -2.35 6.00
CA LEU A 4 -4.46 -1.50 5.71
C LEU A 4 -4.11 -0.01 5.73
N GLY A 5 -2.83 0.37 5.70
CA GLY A 5 -2.40 1.76 5.91
C GLY A 5 -3.04 2.78 4.95
N ALA A 6 -3.41 2.38 3.73
CA ALA A 6 -4.08 3.26 2.76
C ALA A 6 -5.58 3.44 3.01
N LEU A 7 -6.23 2.56 3.79
CA LEU A 7 -7.69 2.55 3.94
C LEU A 7 -8.24 3.80 4.65
N PRO A 8 -7.69 4.28 5.78
CA PRO A 8 -8.21 5.47 6.44
C PRO A 8 -8.14 6.72 5.55
N LEU A 9 -6.99 6.92 4.89
CA LEU A 9 -6.78 8.03 3.97
C LEU A 9 -7.64 7.89 2.70
N GLY A 10 -7.80 6.67 2.19
CA GLY A 10 -8.71 6.36 1.07
C GLY A 10 -10.17 6.67 1.40
N VAL A 11 -10.65 6.28 2.59
CA VAL A 11 -12.01 6.63 3.04
C VAL A 11 -12.18 8.15 3.12
N ARG A 12 -11.20 8.87 3.68
CA ARG A 12 -11.22 10.33 3.74
C ARG A 12 -11.25 10.96 2.34
N LEU A 13 -10.41 10.48 1.43
CA LEU A 13 -10.37 10.90 0.03
C LEU A 13 -11.74 10.70 -0.64
N LEU A 14 -12.34 9.51 -0.50
CA LEU A 14 -13.61 9.21 -1.13
C LEU A 14 -14.74 10.11 -0.62
N ARG A 15 -14.75 10.41 0.67
CA ARG A 15 -15.72 11.36 1.25
C ARG A 15 -15.63 12.73 0.60
N GLU A 16 -14.42 13.25 0.44
CA GLU A 16 -14.19 14.54 -0.21
C GLU A 16 -14.52 14.49 -1.71
N HIS A 17 -14.23 13.38 -2.38
CA HIS A 17 -14.56 13.18 -3.79
C HIS A 17 -16.08 13.15 -4.05
N LEU A 18 -16.85 12.53 -3.16
CA LEU A 18 -18.30 12.42 -3.27
C LEU A 18 -19.06 13.66 -2.76
N ALA A 19 -18.40 14.56 -2.02
CA ALA A 19 -19.03 15.76 -1.47
C ALA A 19 -19.08 16.90 -2.51
N PRO A 20 -20.26 17.34 -2.96
CA PRO A 20 -20.37 18.36 -4.01
C PRO A 20 -19.72 19.71 -3.64
N SER A 21 -19.72 20.03 -2.34
CA SER A 21 -19.17 21.27 -1.77
C SER A 21 -17.75 21.11 -1.20
N SER A 22 -17.05 20.01 -1.49
CA SER A 22 -15.69 19.81 -0.98
C SER A 22 -14.75 20.91 -1.48
N ALA A 23 -13.99 21.50 -0.56
CA ALA A 23 -12.89 22.40 -0.89
C ALA A 23 -11.79 21.69 -1.70
N TRP A 24 -11.70 20.36 -1.60
CA TRP A 24 -10.74 19.52 -2.31
C TRP A 24 -11.23 19.02 -3.66
N ALA A 25 -12.43 19.41 -4.10
CA ALA A 25 -13.05 18.86 -5.31
C ALA A 25 -12.23 19.12 -6.59
N GLY A 26 -11.43 20.18 -6.64
CA GLY A 26 -10.48 20.41 -7.74
C GLY A 26 -9.40 19.34 -7.80
N TYR A 27 -8.79 19.02 -6.65
CA TYR A 27 -7.78 17.98 -6.53
C TYR A 27 -8.35 16.58 -6.76
N THR A 28 -9.43 16.22 -6.07
CA THR A 28 -9.97 14.85 -6.13
C THR A 28 -10.50 14.47 -7.50
N ARG A 29 -10.92 15.45 -8.32
CA ARG A 29 -11.32 15.22 -9.72
C ARG A 29 -10.16 15.17 -10.71
N ALA A 30 -9.01 15.73 -10.35
CA ALA A 30 -7.79 15.66 -11.17
C ALA A 30 -7.06 14.33 -11.02
N LEU A 31 -7.43 13.52 -10.02
CA LEU A 31 -6.87 12.18 -9.82
C LEU A 31 -7.20 11.24 -11.00
N PRO A 32 -6.33 10.25 -11.29
CA PRO A 32 -6.61 9.22 -12.27
C PRO A 32 -7.92 8.48 -11.99
N GLY A 33 -8.69 8.21 -13.04
CA GLY A 33 -9.91 7.39 -12.95
C GLY A 33 -9.63 5.91 -12.65
N ALA A 34 -8.41 5.44 -12.91
CA ALA A 34 -7.95 4.09 -12.60
C ALA A 34 -6.46 4.08 -12.30
N PHE A 35 -6.01 3.06 -11.56
CA PHE A 35 -4.63 2.85 -11.16
C PHE A 35 -4.18 1.45 -11.60
N ALA A 36 -2.89 1.31 -11.93
CA ALA A 36 -2.30 0.04 -12.33
C ALA A 36 -2.01 -0.90 -11.14
N SER A 37 -2.35 -0.49 -9.91
CA SER A 37 -2.19 -1.32 -8.71
C SER A 37 -3.06 -2.59 -8.77
N PRO A 38 -2.57 -3.73 -8.25
CA PRO A 38 -3.31 -4.98 -8.10
C PRO A 38 -4.68 -4.87 -7.41
N PHE A 39 -4.94 -3.80 -6.65
CA PHE A 39 -6.24 -3.57 -6.02
C PHE A 39 -7.40 -3.64 -7.02
N GLY A 40 -7.21 -3.13 -8.24
CA GLY A 40 -8.21 -3.12 -9.32
C GLY A 40 -8.19 -4.33 -10.26
N PHE A 41 -7.30 -5.31 -10.04
CA PHE A 41 -7.12 -6.42 -10.97
C PHE A 41 -8.34 -7.34 -11.04
N ARG A 42 -8.55 -8.04 -12.15
CA ARG A 42 -9.49 -9.18 -12.18
C ARG A 42 -8.82 -10.43 -11.61
N ASP A 43 -9.59 -11.42 -11.23
CA ASP A 43 -9.05 -12.64 -10.61
C ASP A 43 -8.04 -13.38 -11.49
N ALA A 44 -8.22 -13.34 -12.82
CA ALA A 44 -7.25 -13.91 -13.75
C ALA A 44 -5.90 -13.16 -13.72
N GLN A 45 -5.92 -11.82 -13.62
CA GLN A 45 -4.72 -10.99 -13.51
C GLN A 45 -4.05 -11.18 -12.15
N LEU A 46 -4.84 -11.26 -11.08
CA LEU A 46 -4.34 -11.50 -9.72
C LEU A 46 -3.66 -12.87 -9.62
N ARG A 47 -4.26 -13.92 -10.20
CA ARG A 47 -3.63 -15.26 -10.29
C ARG A 47 -2.35 -15.27 -11.11
N ALA A 48 -2.25 -14.41 -12.12
CA ALA A 48 -1.06 -14.32 -12.96
C ALA A 48 0.18 -13.76 -12.23
N LEU A 49 -0.02 -13.02 -11.13
CA LEU A 49 1.09 -12.47 -10.34
C LEU A 49 1.96 -13.56 -9.67
N LYS A 50 1.40 -14.76 -9.44
CA LYS A 50 2.09 -15.90 -8.80
C LYS A 50 2.81 -15.55 -7.47
N CYS A 51 2.37 -14.49 -6.80
CA CYS A 51 2.86 -14.06 -5.49
C CYS A 51 1.74 -14.20 -4.46
N GLU A 52 1.76 -15.26 -3.67
CA GLU A 52 0.65 -15.60 -2.77
C GLU A 52 0.43 -14.54 -1.68
N ALA A 53 1.51 -13.96 -1.15
CA ALA A 53 1.42 -12.92 -0.13
C ALA A 53 0.66 -11.68 -0.64
N LEU A 54 1.05 -11.17 -1.82
CA LEU A 54 0.37 -10.08 -2.50
C LEU A 54 -1.09 -10.43 -2.81
N VAL A 55 -1.35 -11.63 -3.36
CA VAL A 55 -2.70 -12.08 -3.69
C VAL A 55 -3.60 -12.10 -2.45
N ARG A 56 -3.14 -12.70 -1.35
CA ARG A 56 -3.86 -12.71 -0.07
C ARG A 56 -4.15 -11.30 0.41
N HIS A 57 -3.19 -10.40 0.30
CA HIS A 57 -3.34 -9.03 0.73
C HIS A 57 -4.39 -8.25 -0.10
N VAL A 58 -4.40 -8.41 -1.43
CA VAL A 58 -5.43 -7.82 -2.30
C VAL A 58 -6.82 -8.39 -1.98
N LEU A 59 -6.93 -9.69 -1.71
CA LEU A 59 -8.20 -10.32 -1.34
C LEU A 59 -8.72 -9.80 0.00
N GLU A 60 -7.85 -9.66 1.00
CA GLU A 60 -8.19 -9.07 2.31
C GLU A 60 -8.75 -7.64 2.15
N LEU A 61 -8.09 -6.80 1.34
CA LEU A 61 -8.60 -5.46 1.06
C LEU A 61 -9.99 -5.50 0.40
N ARG A 62 -10.24 -6.42 -0.54
CA ARG A 62 -11.55 -6.55 -1.20
C ARG A 62 -12.66 -6.97 -0.25
N GLU A 63 -12.36 -7.87 0.68
CA GLU A 63 -13.32 -8.24 1.73
C GLU A 63 -13.68 -7.02 2.57
N ILE A 64 -12.68 -6.24 2.98
CA ILE A 64 -12.88 -5.04 3.79
C ILE A 64 -13.66 -3.97 3.03
N THR A 65 -13.32 -3.68 1.77
CA THR A 65 -14.05 -2.67 0.98
C THR A 65 -15.48 -3.11 0.68
N ARG A 66 -15.73 -4.41 0.44
CA ARG A 66 -17.10 -4.95 0.32
C ARG A 66 -17.89 -4.84 1.61
N ALA A 67 -17.30 -5.21 2.75
CA ALA A 67 -17.95 -5.10 4.04
C ALA A 67 -18.29 -3.64 4.39
N LEU A 68 -17.36 -2.71 4.14
CA LEU A 68 -17.58 -1.29 4.41
C LEU A 68 -18.63 -0.68 3.47
N ALA A 69 -18.63 -1.05 2.18
CA ALA A 69 -19.68 -0.62 1.24
C ALA A 69 -21.06 -1.13 1.68
N ALA A 70 -21.18 -2.40 2.08
CA ALA A 70 -22.43 -2.97 2.58
C ALA A 70 -22.89 -2.30 3.88
N ALA A 71 -21.95 -1.96 4.77
CA ALA A 71 -22.25 -1.23 5.99
C ALA A 71 -22.69 0.21 5.72
N ALA A 72 -22.10 0.89 4.73
CA ALA A 72 -22.51 2.23 4.30
C ALA A 72 -23.88 2.22 3.61
N ALA A 73 -24.14 1.23 2.75
CA ALA A 73 -25.43 0.99 2.11
C ALA A 73 -26.58 0.98 3.13
N ASN A 74 -26.38 0.23 4.22
CA ASN A 74 -27.40 -0.06 5.22
C ASN A 74 -27.25 0.76 6.52
N SER A 75 -26.23 1.61 6.61
CA SER A 75 -25.91 2.40 7.81
C SER A 75 -25.76 1.55 9.09
N THR A 76 -25.21 0.34 8.98
CA THR A 76 -25.22 -0.67 10.06
C THR A 76 -24.10 -0.52 11.07
N THR A 77 -23.03 0.22 10.76
CA THR A 77 -21.89 0.43 11.67
C THR A 77 -21.68 1.91 11.96
N GLU A 78 -21.09 2.22 13.12
CA GLU A 78 -20.72 3.60 13.48
C GLU A 78 -19.71 4.19 12.50
N LEU A 79 -18.69 3.41 12.12
CA LEU A 79 -17.69 3.81 11.12
C LEU A 79 -18.36 4.21 9.80
N ALA A 80 -19.30 3.41 9.31
CA ALA A 80 -19.97 3.68 8.04
C ALA A 80 -20.89 4.91 8.12
N ARG A 81 -21.63 5.09 9.22
CA ARG A 81 -22.48 6.27 9.44
C ARG A 81 -21.65 7.56 9.55
N THR A 82 -20.51 7.50 10.24
CA THR A 82 -19.61 8.65 10.38
C THR A 82 -18.87 8.96 9.08
N ALA A 83 -18.40 7.95 8.37
CA ALA A 83 -17.70 8.14 7.10
C ALA A 83 -18.66 8.59 5.99
N PHE A 84 -19.81 7.95 5.84
CA PHE A 84 -20.71 8.15 4.71
C PHE A 84 -22.15 8.44 5.17
N PRO A 85 -22.40 9.59 5.83
CA PRO A 85 -23.71 9.90 6.40
C PRO A 85 -24.81 10.00 5.33
N SER A 86 -24.48 10.61 4.19
CA SER A 86 -25.43 10.91 3.11
C SER A 86 -25.06 10.29 1.78
N THR A 87 -23.94 9.57 1.71
CA THR A 87 -23.45 8.91 0.50
C THR A 87 -23.43 7.40 0.68
N ARG A 88 -23.42 6.67 -0.43
CA ARG A 88 -23.49 5.20 -0.46
C ARG A 88 -22.45 4.69 -1.46
N PRO A 89 -21.16 4.67 -1.08
CA PRO A 89 -20.11 4.22 -1.97
C PRO A 89 -20.22 2.72 -2.27
N SER A 90 -19.89 2.34 -3.49
CA SER A 90 -19.69 0.95 -3.88
C SER A 90 -18.35 0.41 -3.39
N ALA A 91 -18.18 -0.91 -3.43
CA ALA A 91 -16.88 -1.54 -3.16
C ALA A 91 -15.81 -1.12 -4.18
N SER A 92 -16.22 -0.77 -5.42
CA SER A 92 -15.33 -0.26 -6.45
C SER A 92 -14.83 1.15 -6.11
N ASP A 93 -15.71 2.01 -5.57
CA ASP A 93 -15.34 3.37 -5.17
C ASP A 93 -14.31 3.34 -4.03
N LEU A 94 -14.50 2.45 -3.05
CA LEU A 94 -13.56 2.24 -1.95
C LEU A 94 -12.24 1.65 -2.44
N THR A 95 -12.28 0.68 -3.35
CA THR A 95 -11.07 0.10 -3.96
C THR A 95 -10.28 1.15 -4.74
N TRP A 96 -10.96 1.98 -5.54
CA TRP A 96 -10.35 3.13 -6.23
C TRP A 96 -9.70 4.08 -5.23
N ALA A 97 -10.39 4.43 -4.15
CA ALA A 97 -9.89 5.39 -3.18
C ALA A 97 -8.67 4.85 -2.41
N CYS A 98 -8.64 3.56 -2.09
CA CYS A 98 -7.46 2.90 -1.53
C CYS A 98 -6.28 2.91 -2.50
N ALA A 99 -6.52 2.65 -3.79
CA ALA A 99 -5.47 2.71 -4.82
C ALA A 99 -4.93 4.13 -5.01
N ALA A 100 -5.80 5.13 -5.02
CA ALA A 100 -5.42 6.53 -5.07
C ALA A 100 -4.59 6.93 -3.85
N ALA A 101 -5.03 6.56 -2.65
CA ALA A 101 -4.29 6.86 -1.42
C ALA A 101 -2.93 6.14 -1.39
N ALA A 102 -2.86 4.85 -1.73
CA ALA A 102 -1.62 4.09 -1.71
C ALA A 102 -0.58 4.62 -2.71
N SER A 103 -1.03 5.09 -3.88
CA SER A 103 -0.14 5.56 -4.95
C SER A 103 0.31 7.01 -4.80
N ARG A 104 -0.44 7.84 -4.07
CA ARG A 104 -0.21 9.30 -4.01
C ARG A 104 0.08 9.84 -2.63
N ALA A 105 -0.08 9.03 -1.58
CA ALA A 105 0.28 9.46 -0.24
C ALA A 105 1.79 9.64 -0.13
N LEU A 106 2.19 10.82 0.35
CA LEU A 106 3.57 11.16 0.64
C LEU A 106 3.79 11.06 2.16
N PRO A 107 4.94 10.57 2.63
CA PRO A 107 5.27 10.58 4.04
C PRO A 107 5.55 12.02 4.49
N VAL A 108 4.66 12.59 5.31
CA VAL A 108 4.84 13.93 5.86
C VAL A 108 5.37 13.80 7.30
N ARG A 109 6.66 14.12 7.49
CA ARG A 109 7.34 14.01 8.79
C ARG A 109 7.07 15.24 9.67
N GLY A 110 6.48 15.05 10.85
CA GLY A 110 6.15 16.14 11.79
C GLY A 110 6.73 15.94 13.19
N GLY A 111 8.06 15.93 13.32
CA GLY A 111 8.73 15.79 14.64
C GLY A 111 8.62 14.41 15.31
N GLY A 112 7.84 13.49 14.73
CA GLY A 112 7.66 12.09 15.14
C GLY A 112 7.59 11.15 13.91
N GLU A 113 6.84 10.05 14.01
CA GLU A 113 6.62 9.13 12.88
C GLU A 113 5.97 9.86 11.69
N ALA A 114 6.34 9.46 10.47
CA ALA A 114 5.80 10.06 9.26
C ALA A 114 4.34 9.63 9.07
N GLU A 115 3.43 10.60 8.94
CA GLU A 115 2.04 10.32 8.62
C GLU A 115 1.82 10.40 7.10
N PRO A 116 1.08 9.44 6.51
CA PRO A 116 0.75 9.50 5.09
C PRO A 116 -0.26 10.62 4.83
N ALA A 117 0.04 11.51 3.88
CA ALA A 117 -0.86 12.57 3.46
C ALA A 117 -0.93 12.70 1.93
N LEU A 118 -2.10 13.07 1.41
CA LEU A 118 -2.25 13.50 0.04
C LEU A 118 -1.87 14.98 -0.05
N VAL A 119 -0.84 15.29 -0.84
CA VAL A 119 -0.34 16.65 -0.99
C VAL A 119 -0.51 17.04 -2.47
N PRO A 120 -1.60 17.77 -2.81
CA PRO A 120 -1.87 18.13 -4.19
C PRO A 120 -0.70 18.84 -4.85
N LEU A 121 -0.53 18.64 -6.17
CA LEU A 121 0.60 19.10 -7.00
C LEU A 121 1.89 18.32 -6.73
N LEU A 122 2.26 18.13 -5.47
CA LEU A 122 3.48 17.41 -5.09
C LEU A 122 3.40 15.91 -5.40
N ASP A 123 2.20 15.32 -5.30
CA ASP A 123 1.90 13.93 -5.65
C ASP A 123 1.88 13.64 -7.17
N LEU A 124 2.21 14.61 -8.01
CA LEU A 124 2.41 14.41 -9.45
C LEU A 124 3.84 14.00 -9.81
N CYS A 125 4.80 14.19 -8.90
CA CYS A 125 6.20 13.85 -9.16
C CYS A 125 6.36 12.35 -9.21
N ASN A 126 6.90 11.84 -10.32
CA ASN A 126 7.20 10.42 -10.47
C ASN A 126 8.39 9.99 -9.60
N HIS A 127 8.51 8.68 -9.41
CA HIS A 127 9.66 8.07 -8.77
C HIS A 127 10.93 8.18 -9.63
N SER A 128 12.08 8.32 -8.97
CA SER A 128 13.40 7.95 -9.50
C SER A 128 14.28 7.45 -8.36
N ALA A 129 15.13 6.45 -8.63
CA ALA A 129 16.21 6.04 -7.72
C ALA A 129 17.26 7.16 -7.56
N GLU A 130 17.42 7.98 -8.60
CA GLU A 130 18.21 9.20 -8.60
C GLU A 130 17.25 10.40 -8.72
N PRO A 131 16.65 10.87 -7.61
CA PRO A 131 15.66 11.93 -7.64
C PRO A 131 16.28 13.28 -7.99
N THR A 132 15.54 14.12 -8.70
CA THR A 132 15.96 15.50 -8.99
C THR A 132 15.55 16.48 -7.89
N ALA A 133 14.59 16.09 -7.05
CA ALA A 133 14.05 16.91 -5.97
C ALA A 133 13.67 16.07 -4.75
N GLU A 134 13.55 16.73 -3.61
CA GLU A 134 13.08 16.13 -2.36
C GLU A 134 11.94 16.93 -1.74
N LEU A 135 11.14 16.25 -0.90
CA LEU A 135 10.07 16.87 -0.14
C LEU A 135 10.61 17.33 1.22
N VAL A 136 10.59 18.62 1.46
CA VAL A 136 11.01 19.23 2.72
C VAL A 136 9.79 19.78 3.43
N ARG A 137 9.56 19.36 4.67
CA ARG A 137 8.52 19.93 5.51
C ARG A 137 9.13 20.95 6.47
N ASP A 138 8.58 22.15 6.46
CA ASP A 138 8.91 23.17 7.44
C ASP A 138 8.27 22.82 8.80
N ALA A 139 9.08 22.72 9.85
CA ALA A 139 8.61 22.27 11.17
C ALA A 139 7.73 23.32 11.87
N ALA A 140 7.93 24.60 11.60
CA ALA A 140 7.24 25.70 12.28
C ALA A 140 5.85 25.97 11.67
N THR A 141 5.76 25.92 10.34
CA THR A 141 4.55 26.24 9.57
C THR A 141 3.80 24.98 9.12
N GLY A 142 4.47 23.83 9.08
CA GLY A 142 3.93 22.58 8.54
C GLY A 142 3.84 22.54 7.01
N ALA A 143 4.32 23.57 6.32
CA ALA A 143 4.33 23.62 4.86
C ALA A 143 5.22 22.52 4.27
N VAL A 144 4.78 21.89 3.18
CA VAL A 144 5.57 20.92 2.43
C VAL A 144 6.04 21.60 1.14
N SER A 145 7.34 21.57 0.91
CA SER A 145 8.01 22.17 -0.25
C SER A 145 8.69 21.10 -1.08
N LEU A 146 8.71 21.28 -2.40
CA LEU A 146 9.57 20.52 -3.30
C LEU A 146 10.84 21.31 -3.52
N VAL A 147 11.98 20.75 -3.11
CA VAL A 147 13.28 21.40 -3.21
C VAL A 147 14.13 20.66 -4.20
N ALA A 148 14.62 21.36 -5.22
CA ALA A 148 15.52 20.77 -6.20
C ALA A 148 16.86 20.41 -5.54
N LEU A 149 17.36 19.21 -5.80
CA LEU A 149 18.64 18.72 -5.29
C LEU A 149 19.83 19.21 -6.15
N ALA A 150 19.55 19.63 -7.38
CA ALA A 150 20.50 20.17 -8.34
C ALA A 150 19.79 21.16 -9.29
N PRO A 151 20.51 21.98 -10.07
CA PRO A 151 19.93 22.76 -11.16
C PRO A 151 19.11 21.88 -12.10
N LEU A 152 17.91 22.33 -12.45
CA LEU A 152 16.98 21.58 -13.31
C LEU A 152 16.98 22.16 -14.73
N ASP A 153 17.03 21.28 -15.73
CA ASP A 153 16.93 21.67 -17.13
C ASP A 153 15.48 21.95 -17.53
N ALA A 154 15.28 22.96 -18.38
CA ALA A 154 13.97 23.26 -18.93
C ALA A 154 13.44 22.07 -19.76
N GLY A 155 12.23 21.60 -19.43
CA GLY A 155 11.63 20.43 -20.05
C GLY A 155 12.04 19.09 -19.42
N GLY A 156 12.97 19.09 -18.46
CA GLY A 156 13.31 17.91 -17.66
C GLY A 156 12.18 17.51 -16.71
N SER A 157 12.09 16.21 -16.40
CA SER A 157 11.14 15.71 -15.42
C SER A 157 11.60 16.05 -14.00
N VAL A 158 10.66 16.47 -13.15
CA VAL A 158 10.91 16.60 -11.71
C VAL A 158 10.48 15.31 -11.03
N THR A 159 11.43 14.62 -10.40
CA THR A 159 11.23 13.31 -9.76
C THR A 159 11.61 13.36 -8.28
N VAL A 160 11.00 12.46 -7.50
CA VAL A 160 11.27 12.29 -6.06
C VAL A 160 11.53 10.81 -5.75
N HIS A 161 12.13 10.52 -4.60
CA HIS A 161 12.32 9.14 -4.15
C HIS A 161 11.10 8.68 -3.34
N TYR A 162 10.49 7.54 -3.70
CA TYR A 162 9.27 7.03 -3.03
C TYR A 162 9.56 6.20 -1.77
N GLY A 163 10.84 6.02 -1.45
CA GLY A 163 11.30 5.23 -0.31
C GLY A 163 12.00 3.95 -0.75
N GLU A 164 12.71 3.36 0.20
CA GLU A 164 13.41 2.09 0.02
C GLU A 164 12.40 0.95 0.24
N ILE A 165 11.73 0.54 -0.84
CA ILE A 165 10.73 -0.52 -0.83
C ILE A 165 11.03 -1.54 -1.93
N GLY A 166 10.79 -2.82 -1.64
CA GLY A 166 10.91 -3.90 -2.62
C GLY A 166 9.78 -3.90 -3.65
N SER A 167 10.00 -4.62 -4.75
CA SER A 167 9.10 -4.70 -5.91
C SER A 167 7.69 -5.13 -5.54
N GLU A 168 7.52 -6.03 -4.57
CA GLU A 168 6.21 -6.48 -4.09
C GLU A 168 5.38 -5.30 -3.53
N GLU A 169 6.01 -4.45 -2.72
CA GLU A 169 5.34 -3.29 -2.13
C GLU A 169 5.17 -2.17 -3.16
N ARG A 170 6.11 -2.03 -4.08
CA ARG A 170 6.07 -1.04 -5.17
C ARG A 170 4.93 -1.29 -6.15
N ILE A 171 4.78 -2.52 -6.65
CA ILE A 171 3.66 -2.86 -7.54
C ILE A 171 2.32 -2.71 -6.82
N LEU A 172 2.28 -3.08 -5.54
CA LEU A 172 1.08 -2.97 -4.74
C LEU A 172 0.64 -1.52 -4.56
N ARG A 173 1.57 -0.62 -4.18
CA ARG A 173 1.26 0.79 -3.89
C ARG A 173 1.11 1.63 -5.16
N TYR A 174 2.05 1.50 -6.08
CA TYR A 174 2.20 2.41 -7.21
C TYR A 174 1.80 1.82 -8.56
N GLY A 175 1.65 0.49 -8.65
CA GLY A 175 1.25 -0.17 -9.90
C GLY A 175 2.36 -0.28 -10.94
N PHE A 176 3.62 -0.14 -10.53
CA PHE A 176 4.80 -0.36 -11.37
C PHE A 176 5.89 -1.07 -10.57
N VAL A 177 6.87 -1.63 -11.28
CA VAL A 177 8.16 -2.09 -10.74
C VAL A 177 9.26 -1.45 -11.58
N ASP A 178 10.44 -1.30 -11.02
CA ASP A 178 11.63 -0.95 -11.79
C ASP A 178 12.19 -2.23 -12.44
N ASP A 179 12.66 -2.15 -13.69
CA ASP A 179 13.02 -3.36 -14.47
C ASP A 179 14.22 -4.11 -13.87
N ASP A 180 15.20 -3.39 -13.31
CA ASP A 180 16.42 -3.93 -12.69
C ASP A 180 16.74 -3.14 -11.41
N ASP A 181 15.92 -3.29 -10.35
CA ASP A 181 16.20 -2.68 -9.04
C ASP A 181 17.24 -3.51 -8.26
N PRO A 182 18.51 -3.08 -8.14
CA PRO A 182 19.53 -3.83 -7.39
C PRO A 182 19.28 -3.81 -5.89
N ALA A 183 18.40 -2.92 -5.40
CA ALA A 183 18.01 -2.83 -4.01
C ALA A 183 16.73 -3.63 -3.70
N ASP A 184 16.20 -4.40 -4.66
CA ASP A 184 15.01 -5.21 -4.43
C ASP A 184 15.24 -6.29 -3.35
N PHE A 185 14.20 -6.57 -2.59
CA PHE A 185 14.22 -7.54 -1.50
C PHE A 185 12.85 -8.17 -1.31
N VAL A 186 12.87 -9.41 -0.80
CA VAL A 186 11.66 -10.11 -0.36
C VAL A 186 11.63 -10.11 1.16
N SER A 187 10.48 -9.73 1.73
CA SER A 187 10.26 -9.78 3.18
C SER A 187 9.71 -11.14 3.60
N ALA A 188 10.49 -11.91 4.36
CA ALA A 188 10.00 -13.11 5.04
C ALA A 188 9.59 -12.75 6.48
N ARG A 189 8.36 -13.10 6.88
CA ARG A 189 7.87 -12.92 8.25
C ARG A 189 7.85 -14.26 8.97
N PHE A 190 8.47 -14.30 10.13
CA PHE A 190 8.46 -15.45 11.03
C PHE A 190 7.77 -15.06 12.34
N ASP A 191 7.08 -16.02 12.95
CA ASP A 191 6.64 -15.85 14.33
C ASP A 191 7.88 -15.84 15.24
N ALA A 192 7.95 -14.89 16.18
CA ALA A 192 9.06 -14.79 17.11
C ALA A 192 9.26 -16.11 17.86
N LEU A 193 8.17 -16.80 18.21
CA LEU A 193 8.21 -18.10 18.85
C LEU A 193 8.94 -19.14 17.99
N ILE A 194 8.75 -19.12 16.67
CA ILE A 194 9.43 -20.05 15.74
C ILE A 194 10.93 -19.76 15.75
N VAL A 195 11.33 -18.49 15.68
CA VAL A 195 12.73 -18.08 15.66
C VAL A 195 13.41 -18.43 16.99
N ASP A 196 12.77 -18.11 18.11
CA ASP A 196 13.30 -18.37 19.46
C ASP A 196 13.39 -19.88 19.75
N THR A 197 12.38 -20.63 19.32
CA THR A 197 12.38 -22.10 19.44
C THR A 197 13.49 -22.70 18.58
N ALA A 198 13.67 -22.23 17.33
CA ALA A 198 14.72 -22.68 16.45
C ALA A 198 16.12 -22.34 17.00
N HIS A 199 16.30 -21.15 17.58
CA HIS A 199 17.54 -20.74 18.24
C HIS A 199 17.86 -21.66 19.42
N THR A 200 16.90 -21.84 20.34
CA THR A 200 17.07 -22.68 21.54
C THR A 200 17.38 -24.12 21.17
N LEU A 201 16.67 -24.69 20.18
CA LEU A 201 16.95 -26.04 19.69
C LEU A 201 18.31 -26.12 18.99
N GLY A 202 18.71 -25.09 18.25
CA GLY A 202 20.01 -25.02 17.59
C GLY A 202 21.20 -25.04 18.54
N GLU A 203 21.06 -24.45 19.73
CA GLU A 203 22.08 -24.53 20.78
C GLU A 203 22.13 -25.91 21.46
N ALA A 204 20.98 -26.58 21.57
CA ALA A 204 20.85 -27.87 22.25
C ALA A 204 21.20 -29.07 21.37
N LEU A 205 21.14 -28.92 20.04
CA LEU A 205 21.31 -30.01 19.08
C LEU A 205 22.72 -30.04 18.47
N PRO A 206 23.29 -31.24 18.21
CA PRO A 206 24.55 -31.35 17.49
C PRO A 206 24.49 -30.73 16.09
N PRO A 207 25.59 -30.16 15.57
CA PRO A 207 25.67 -29.67 14.20
C PRO A 207 25.24 -30.73 13.18
N GLY A 208 24.40 -30.35 12.23
CA GLY A 208 23.83 -31.27 11.21
C GLY A 208 22.53 -31.97 11.62
N SER A 209 22.01 -31.69 12.82
CA SER A 209 20.68 -32.16 13.23
C SER A 209 19.58 -31.60 12.31
N THR A 210 18.64 -32.45 11.91
CA THR A 210 17.51 -32.06 11.06
C THR A 210 16.21 -32.10 11.87
N LEU A 211 15.52 -30.98 11.98
CA LEU A 211 14.18 -30.91 12.56
C LEU A 211 13.14 -31.14 11.45
N ARG A 212 12.28 -32.15 11.61
CA ARG A 212 11.13 -32.40 10.71
C ARG A 212 9.85 -31.99 11.43
N VAL A 213 9.24 -30.91 10.98
CA VAL A 213 7.89 -30.50 11.42
C VAL A 213 6.90 -31.16 10.47
N GLY A 214 6.22 -32.21 10.93
CA GLY A 214 5.10 -32.82 10.21
C GLY A 214 3.80 -32.08 10.54
N ALA A 215 2.91 -31.91 9.56
CA ALA A 215 1.51 -31.67 9.86
C ALA A 215 0.97 -32.84 10.71
N PRO A 216 0.00 -32.62 11.62
CA PRO A 216 -0.69 -33.73 12.26
C PRO A 216 -1.37 -34.56 11.17
N ASP A 217 -0.82 -35.75 10.90
CA ASP A 217 -1.31 -36.83 10.04
C ASP A 217 -2.14 -36.40 8.81
N GLU A 218 -1.49 -36.00 7.71
CA GLU A 218 -2.09 -36.07 6.37
C GLU A 218 -1.54 -37.30 5.62
N PRO A 219 -2.39 -38.10 4.95
CA PRO A 219 -1.95 -39.30 4.27
C PRO A 219 -1.09 -38.93 3.05
N ALA A 220 0.03 -39.63 2.91
CA ALA A 220 0.99 -39.44 1.83
C ALA A 220 0.30 -39.39 0.46
N TRP A 221 0.47 -38.28 -0.26
CA TRP A 221 0.04 -38.13 -1.64
C TRP A 221 0.70 -39.22 -2.50
N PRO A 222 -0.05 -40.00 -3.32
CA PRO A 222 0.56 -40.99 -4.18
C PRO A 222 1.39 -40.29 -5.27
N PRO A 223 2.51 -40.87 -5.71
CA PRO A 223 3.33 -40.24 -6.74
C PRO A 223 2.53 -40.07 -8.05
N PRO A 224 2.81 -39.00 -8.82
CA PRO A 224 2.11 -38.73 -10.09
C PRO A 224 2.39 -39.84 -11.13
N PRO A 225 1.50 -39.98 -12.14
CA PRO A 225 1.53 -41.08 -13.11
C PRO A 225 2.76 -41.09 -14.01
#